data_AF-A0A7W1LUT6-F1
#
_entry.id   AF-A0A7W1LUT6-F1
#
_cell.length_a   1.000
_cell.length_b   1.000
_cell.length_c   1.000
_cell.angle_alpha   90.00
_cell.angle_beta   90.00
_cell.angle_gamma   90.00
#
_symmetry.space_group_name_H-M   'P 1'
#
loop_
_entity.id
_entity.type
_entity.pdbx_description
1 polymer ?
#
loop_
_entity_poly.entity_id
_entity_poly.type
_entity_poly.pdbx_seq_one_letter_code
_entity_poly.pdbx_strand_id
1 'polypeptide(L)' 'ASFQRRMSQFLNTQERLAGEPLEEYIRPQGGGFFFALPGVTDPTGWLGQGLFA' A
#
# COMPACT_ATOMS: atom_id res chain seq x y z
N ALA A 1 -5.35 -6.55 -0.63
CA ALA A 1 -4.23 -5.60 -0.81
C ALA A 1 -4.59 -4.64 -1.95
N SER A 2 -4.32 -3.34 -1.79
CA SER A 2 -4.57 -2.32 -2.82
C SER A 2 -3.26 -1.69 -3.29
N PHE A 3 -3.22 -1.26 -4.54
CA PHE A 3 -2.10 -0.53 -5.11
C PHE A 3 -2.58 0.83 -5.60
N GLN A 4 -1.82 1.87 -5.27
CA GLN A 4 -2.13 3.24 -5.60
C GLN A 4 -0.82 4.01 -5.83
N ARG A 5 -0.83 4.97 -6.75
CA ARG A 5 0.35 5.81 -7.02
C ARG A 5 0.65 6.77 -5.88
N ARG A 6 -0.37 7.19 -5.12
CA ARG A 6 -0.25 8.08 -3.96
C ARG A 6 -0.96 7.46 -2.77
N MET A 7 -0.28 7.38 -1.63
CA MET A 7 -0.85 6.81 -0.40
C MET A 7 -2.13 7.55 0.05
N SER A 8 -2.23 8.85 -0.21
CA SER A 8 -3.42 9.65 0.10
C SER A 8 -4.70 9.10 -0.53
N GLN A 9 -4.64 8.37 -1.63
CA GLN A 9 -5.84 7.76 -2.23
C GLN A 9 -6.45 6.69 -1.31
N PHE A 10 -5.61 5.86 -0.68
CA PHE A 10 -6.07 4.88 0.28
C PHE A 10 -6.56 5.58 1.56
N LEU A 11 -5.74 6.47 2.14
CA LEU A 11 -6.07 7.15 3.40
C LEU A 11 -7.38 7.95 3.31
N ASN A 12 -7.53 8.79 2.29
CA ASN A 12 -8.75 9.58 2.13
C ASN A 12 -9.98 8.69 1.87
N THR A 13 -9.80 7.52 1.26
CA THR A 13 -10.91 6.57 1.09
C THR A 13 -11.28 5.94 2.43
N GLN A 14 -10.31 5.54 3.24
CA GLN A 14 -10.57 5.01 4.59
C GLN A 14 -11.24 6.06 5.49
N GLU A 15 -10.79 7.31 5.47
CA GLU A 15 -11.42 8.41 6.20
C GLU A 15 -12.90 8.60 5.80
N ARG A 16 -13.22 8.40 4.51
CA ARG A 16 -14.60 8.49 4.02
C ARG A 16 -15.47 7.29 4.40
N LEU A 17 -14.87 6.14 4.69
CA LEU A 17 -15.59 4.93 5.13
C LEU A 17 -15.80 4.91 6.64
N ALA A 18 -15.23 5.85 7.39
CA ALA A 18 -15.41 5.92 8.83
C ALA A 18 -16.89 6.04 9.21
N GLY A 19 -17.37 5.11 10.03
CA GLY A 19 -18.77 5.03 10.46
C GLY A 19 -19.71 4.40 9.44
N GLU A 20 -19.20 3.71 8.41
CA GLU A 20 -20.06 2.98 7.49
C GLU A 20 -20.76 1.79 8.17
N PRO A 21 -21.95 1.36 7.70
CA PRO A 21 -22.69 0.24 8.30
C PRO A 21 -21.89 -1.08 8.36
N LEU A 22 -20.91 -1.25 7.49
CA LEU A 22 -20.11 -2.47 7.43
C LEU A 22 -19.19 -2.65 8.64
N GLU A 23 -18.84 -1.57 9.35
CA GLU A 23 -18.00 -1.61 10.56
C GLU A 23 -18.61 -2.49 11.68
N GLU A 24 -19.93 -2.71 11.67
CA GLU A 24 -20.59 -3.64 12.60
C GLU A 24 -20.14 -5.10 12.38
N TYR A 25 -19.73 -5.43 11.15
CA TYR A 25 -19.42 -6.80 10.71
C TYR A 25 -17.94 -7.03 10.45
N ILE A 26 -17.16 -5.97 10.22
CA ILE A 26 -15.73 -6.05 9.93
C ILE A 26 -14.91 -5.20 10.89
N ARG A 27 -13.76 -5.76 11.32
CA ARG A 27 -12.78 -5.03 12.11
C ARG A 27 -11.37 -5.34 11.59
N PRO A 28 -10.61 -4.35 11.10
CA PRO A 28 -9.21 -4.55 10.74
C PRO A 28 -8.41 -4.90 11.99
N GLN A 29 -7.75 -6.06 11.99
CA GLN A 29 -6.92 -6.53 13.13
C GLN A 29 -5.43 -6.25 12.93
N GLY A 30 -5.02 -5.84 11.73
CA GLY A 30 -3.63 -5.59 11.40
C GLY A 30 -3.44 -5.24 9.94
N GLY A 31 -2.19 -4.95 9.57
CA GLY A 31 -1.80 -4.56 8.23
C GLY A 31 -0.59 -3.63 8.24
N GLY A 32 -0.27 -3.07 7.08
CA GLY A 32 0.83 -2.13 6.94
C GLY A 32 0.90 -1.51 5.56
N PHE A 33 1.65 -0.42 5.47
CA PHE A 33 1.96 0.24 4.22
C PHE A 33 3.33 -0.20 3.73
N PHE A 34 3.40 -0.58 2.46
CA PHE A 34 4.63 -0.97 1.80
C PHE A 34 4.79 -0.16 0.52
N PHE A 35 6.03 0.19 0.19
CA PHE A 35 6.38 0.76 -1.09
C PHE A 35 6.82 -0.35 -2.03
N ALA A 36 6.06 -0.58 -3.09
CA ALA A 36 6.45 -1.54 -4.13
C ALA A 36 7.58 -0.92 -4.97
N LEU A 37 8.76 -1.52 -4.86
CA LEU A 37 9.95 -1.05 -5.57
C LEU A 37 9.79 -1.23 -7.09
N PRO A 38 10.44 -0.38 -7.90
CA PRO A 38 10.54 -0.62 -9.34
C PRO A 38 11.12 -2.01 -9.63
N GLY A 39 10.67 -2.61 -10.73
CA GLY A 39 11.18 -3.90 -11.18
C GLY A 39 12.66 -3.83 -11.57
N VAL A 40 13.34 -4.98 -11.47
CA VAL A 40 14.72 -5.14 -11.94
C VAL A 40 14.73 -5.14 -13.47
N THR A 41 15.52 -4.26 -14.09
CA THR A 41 15.60 -4.10 -15.54
C THR A 41 16.84 -4.73 -16.16
N ASP A 42 17.90 -4.93 -15.37
CA ASP A 42 19.17 -5.51 -15.81
C ASP A 42 19.30 -6.98 -15.37
N PRO A 43 19.85 -7.89 -16.20
CA PRO A 43 20.02 -9.31 -15.83
C PRO A 43 20.89 -9.54 -14.58
N THR A 44 21.76 -8.60 -14.23
CA THR A 44 22.64 -8.65 -13.05
C THR A 44 22.13 -7.80 -11.88
N GLY A 45 21.02 -7.07 -12.08
CA GLY A 45 20.44 -6.21 -11.07
C GLY A 45 19.68 -6.96 -9.97
N TRP A 46 19.33 -6.25 -8.89
CA TRP A 46 18.61 -6.82 -7.75
C TRP A 46 17.54 -5.85 -7.19
N LEU A 47 16.52 -6.40 -6.51
CA LEU A 47 15.41 -5.61 -5.98
C LEU A 47 15.89 -4.63 -4.89
N GLY A 48 15.59 -3.35 -5.07
CA GLY A 48 16.02 -2.31 -4.13
C GLY A 48 17.40 -1.75 -4.42
N GLN A 49 18.08 -2.18 -5.49
CA GLN A 49 19.33 -1.57 -5.93
C GLN A 49 19.25 -0.04 -6.01
N GLY A 50 18.17 0.53 -6.57
CA GLY A 50 17.98 1.98 -6.64
C GLY A 50 17.63 2.66 -5.31
N LEU A 51 17.32 1.91 -4.25
CA LEU A 51 17.09 2.42 -2.89
C LEU A 51 18.40 2.49 -2.09
N PHE A 52 19.33 1.57 -2.34
CA PHE A 52 20.61 1.47 -1.63
C PHE A 52 21.80 2.07 -2.37
N ALA A 53 21.58 2.60 -3.58
CA ALA A 53 22.58 3.31 -4.37
C ALA A 53 22.84 4.74 -3.85
#